data_AF-A0A222E1U5-F1
#
_entry.id   AF-A0A222E1U5-F1
#
_cell.length_a   1.000
_cell.length_b   1.000
_cell.length_c   1.000
_cell.angle_alpha   90.00
_cell.angle_beta   90.00
_cell.angle_gamma   90.00
#
_symmetry.space_group_name_H-M   'P 1'
#
loop_
_entity.id
_entity.type
_entity.pdbx_description
1 polymer ?
#
loop_
_entity_poly.entity_id
_entity_poly.type
_entity_poly.pdbx_seq_one_letter_code
_entity_poly.pdbx_strand_id
1 'polypeptide(L)'
;MDVPVYRLLLAGAALCPAALLAAAPVSSAFLSFGIVIGSAGGLLALLSSFRPGKPRRRGPALLRRAALRRAGSDLPTLNDQRLAIAKALEAAVDLRAEPDAPPTRETAIARILTRILDSWNASDIAALPRDLTLTLTLLKQCLKAPPGEAGRIAQLFQRPDVVLGLRQEIDMIAKARASYDQSLAAYQATRELQATAPAPGTLTQVLRAMNAPDIDLWHRIVTEHDPTDLAQREAALWCATQPACDHASVAVYLARLADGAQLQNAYIDADSAFLEQVRGIIANCNVGIYRHRGLVYVPPADAVIRLKAELDALASLSDSPRWPDPQCVFTVLEGRKPHPRPAWDLSSGRLVAAPNRSDYL
;
A
#
# COMPACT_ATOMS: atom_id res chain seq x y z
N MET A 1 -30.51 -8.71 -38.72
CA MET A 1 -30.48 -8.79 -37.24
C MET A 1 -30.24 -7.40 -36.72
N ASP A 2 -31.30 -6.78 -36.24
CA ASP A 2 -31.45 -5.33 -36.23
C ASP A 2 -30.81 -4.65 -35.01
N VAL A 3 -30.39 -3.41 -35.26
CA VAL A 3 -29.71 -2.47 -34.36
C VAL A 3 -30.46 -2.13 -33.04
N PRO A 4 -31.80 -2.27 -32.86
CA PRO A 4 -32.42 -1.94 -31.58
C PRO A 4 -32.21 -2.99 -30.47
N VAL A 5 -31.85 -4.24 -30.78
CA VAL A 5 -31.61 -5.28 -29.75
C VAL A 5 -30.30 -5.05 -28.98
N TYR A 6 -29.30 -4.43 -29.61
CA TYR A 6 -28.01 -4.14 -28.99
C TYR A 6 -28.07 -2.97 -27.98
N ARG A 7 -29.04 -2.05 -28.13
CA ARG A 7 -29.24 -0.93 -27.18
C ARG A 7 -29.99 -1.36 -25.91
N LEU A 8 -30.83 -2.39 -25.99
CA LEU A 8 -31.53 -2.94 -24.83
C LEU A 8 -30.62 -3.82 -23.96
N LEU A 9 -29.64 -4.52 -24.55
CA LEU A 9 -28.62 -5.26 -23.81
C LEU A 9 -27.60 -4.34 -23.10
N LEU A 10 -27.32 -3.16 -23.64
CA LEU A 10 -26.43 -2.16 -23.00
C LEU A 10 -27.12 -1.38 -21.88
N ALA A 11 -28.45 -1.19 -21.94
CA ALA A 11 -29.20 -0.56 -20.84
C ALA A 11 -29.40 -1.51 -19.64
N GLY A 12 -29.43 -2.84 -19.87
CA GLY A 12 -29.51 -3.84 -18.81
C GLY A 12 -28.22 -4.01 -17.99
N ALA A 13 -27.06 -3.62 -18.52
CA ALA A 13 -25.77 -3.72 -17.81
C ALA A 13 -25.44 -2.50 -16.92
N ALA A 14 -26.28 -1.45 -16.94
CA ALA A 14 -26.06 -0.22 -16.15
C ALA A 14 -26.89 -0.17 -14.85
N LEU A 15 -27.73 -1.17 -14.57
CA LEU A 15 -28.57 -1.25 -13.38
C LEU A 15 -28.48 -2.64 -12.73
N CYS A 16 -27.34 -2.92 -12.06
CA CYS A 16 -27.24 -3.67 -10.79
C CYS A 16 -25.79 -4.14 -10.55
N PRO A 17 -25.12 -3.56 -9.54
CA PRO A 17 -24.41 -4.38 -8.58
C PRO A 17 -24.68 -3.94 -7.13
N ALA A 18 -25.94 -3.63 -6.80
CA ALA A 18 -26.31 -3.20 -5.43
C ALA A 18 -27.21 -4.20 -4.67
N ALA A 19 -27.52 -5.39 -5.20
CA ALA A 19 -28.52 -6.28 -4.61
C ALA A 19 -28.13 -7.77 -4.49
N LEU A 20 -26.83 -8.10 -4.34
CA LEU A 20 -26.37 -9.47 -4.04
C LEU A 20 -25.42 -9.51 -2.83
N LEU A 21 -25.84 -8.91 -1.72
CA LEU A 21 -25.17 -9.05 -0.41
C LEU A 21 -26.13 -9.51 0.70
N ALA A 22 -27.29 -10.06 0.35
CA ALA A 22 -28.18 -10.69 1.31
C ALA A 22 -28.46 -12.13 0.88
N ALA A 23 -28.12 -13.06 1.77
CA ALA A 23 -28.37 -14.51 1.73
C ALA A 23 -27.33 -15.39 0.99
N ALA A 24 -26.23 -15.74 1.67
CA ALA A 24 -25.74 -17.13 1.79
C ALA A 24 -24.60 -17.23 2.84
N PRO A 25 -24.50 -18.35 3.59
CA PRO A 25 -23.59 -18.52 4.73
C PRO A 25 -22.17 -18.87 4.29
N VAL A 26 -21.18 -18.37 5.03
CA VAL A 26 -19.75 -18.57 4.77
C VAL A 26 -19.33 -19.94 5.30
N SER A 27 -19.11 -20.89 4.40
CA SER A 27 -18.31 -22.08 4.66
C SER A 27 -17.11 -22.11 3.73
N SER A 28 -15.95 -22.33 4.36
CA SER A 28 -14.60 -22.50 3.83
C SER A 28 -14.48 -23.26 2.50
N ALA A 29 -13.82 -22.66 1.50
CA ALA A 29 -12.92 -23.33 0.56
C ALA A 29 -12.35 -22.33 -0.45
N PHE A 30 -11.02 -22.31 -0.59
CA PHE A 30 -10.27 -21.87 -1.78
C PHE A 30 -10.73 -20.58 -2.49
N LEU A 31 -10.17 -19.45 -2.07
CA LEU A 31 -9.99 -18.31 -2.96
C LEU A 31 -8.52 -18.23 -3.35
N SER A 32 -8.22 -18.78 -4.51
CA SER A 32 -7.07 -18.45 -5.33
C SER A 32 -6.89 -16.93 -5.34
N PHE A 33 -5.67 -16.45 -5.10
CA PHE A 33 -5.28 -15.05 -5.30
C PHE A 33 -5.37 -14.67 -6.79
N GLY A 34 -6.59 -14.58 -7.30
CA GLY A 34 -6.92 -13.76 -8.45
C GLY A 34 -7.03 -12.35 -7.91
N ILE A 35 -5.95 -11.57 -8.00
CA ILE A 35 -6.07 -10.12 -8.07
C ILE A 35 -6.92 -9.86 -9.31
N VAL A 36 -8.23 -9.78 -9.12
CA VAL A 36 -9.18 -9.23 -10.06
C VAL A 36 -8.77 -7.77 -10.18
N ILE A 37 -7.94 -7.50 -11.19
CA ILE A 37 -7.60 -6.16 -11.64
C ILE A 37 -8.93 -5.50 -11.99
N GLY A 38 -9.48 -4.78 -11.01
CA GLY A 38 -10.66 -3.96 -11.13
C GLY A 38 -10.36 -2.73 -11.99
N SER A 39 -10.14 -2.94 -13.28
CA SER A 39 -10.40 -1.97 -14.36
C SER A 39 -10.16 -2.62 -15.74
N ALA A 40 -10.82 -3.75 -15.99
CA ALA A 40 -11.09 -4.15 -17.38
C ALA A 40 -11.66 -2.96 -18.19
N GLY A 41 -12.38 -2.02 -17.55
CA GLY A 41 -12.90 -0.80 -18.17
C GLY A 41 -11.86 0.23 -18.66
N GLY A 42 -10.71 0.41 -17.99
CA GLY A 42 -9.70 1.41 -18.40
C GLY A 42 -8.92 0.95 -19.64
N LEU A 43 -8.49 -0.30 -19.61
CA LEU A 43 -7.87 -0.99 -20.75
C LEU A 43 -8.89 -1.25 -21.88
N LEU A 44 -10.15 -1.59 -21.59
CA LEU A 44 -11.19 -1.71 -22.61
C LEU A 44 -11.58 -0.36 -23.23
N ALA A 45 -11.56 0.75 -22.49
CA ALA A 45 -11.80 2.09 -23.04
C ALA A 45 -10.66 2.57 -23.95
N LEU A 46 -9.43 2.13 -23.69
CA LEU A 46 -8.31 2.20 -24.63
C LEU A 46 -8.61 1.33 -25.86
N LEU A 47 -8.92 0.06 -25.69
CA LEU A 47 -9.24 -0.90 -26.77
C LEU A 47 -10.41 -0.45 -27.67
N SER A 48 -11.46 0.15 -27.12
CA SER A 48 -12.59 0.67 -27.90
C SER A 48 -12.24 1.94 -28.68
N SER A 49 -11.23 2.69 -28.24
CA SER A 49 -10.68 3.82 -29.00
C SER A 49 -9.70 3.41 -30.09
N PHE A 50 -9.26 2.13 -30.08
CA PHE A 50 -8.42 1.51 -31.12
C PHE A 50 -9.22 0.76 -32.19
N ARG A 51 -10.51 1.05 -32.37
CA ARG A 51 -11.29 0.50 -33.50
C ARG A 51 -10.57 0.77 -34.83
N PRO A 52 -10.53 -0.21 -35.75
CA PRO A 52 -9.81 -0.11 -37.01
C PRO A 52 -10.52 0.86 -37.96
N GLY A 53 -10.28 2.15 -37.79
CA GLY A 53 -10.41 3.10 -38.88
C GLY A 53 -9.27 2.85 -39.86
N LYS A 54 -9.57 2.83 -41.17
CA LYS A 54 -8.63 2.59 -42.28
C LYS A 54 -7.19 3.02 -41.97
N PRO A 55 -6.17 2.19 -42.29
CA PRO A 55 -4.78 2.44 -41.94
C PRO A 55 -4.34 3.79 -42.52
N ARG A 56 -4.26 4.81 -41.69
CA ARG A 56 -3.51 6.01 -42.02
C ARG A 56 -2.04 5.62 -41.91
N ARG A 57 -1.27 5.88 -42.96
CA ARG A 57 0.20 5.72 -43.06
C ARG A 57 1.02 6.45 -41.98
N ARG A 58 0.37 7.11 -41.02
CA ARG A 58 0.92 7.77 -39.83
C ARG A 58 0.05 7.32 -38.66
N GLY A 59 0.64 6.68 -37.65
CA GLY A 59 -0.09 6.10 -36.51
C GLY A 59 -1.06 7.08 -35.81
N PRO A 60 -1.98 6.56 -34.96
CA PRO A 60 -2.97 7.40 -34.29
C PRO A 60 -2.26 8.46 -33.45
N ALA A 61 -2.55 9.74 -33.71
CA ALA A 61 -1.93 10.85 -32.99
C ALA A 61 -2.42 10.84 -31.54
N LEU A 62 -1.62 10.33 -30.60
CA LEU A 62 -1.95 10.39 -29.16
C LEU A 62 -1.78 11.81 -28.60
N LEU A 63 -0.84 12.57 -29.16
CA LEU A 63 -0.60 13.96 -28.83
C LEU A 63 -1.55 14.90 -29.59
N ARG A 64 -1.87 16.04 -28.97
CA ARG A 64 -2.49 17.17 -29.65
C ARG A 64 -1.50 17.76 -30.65
N ARG A 65 -1.97 18.20 -31.82
CA ARG A 65 -1.09 18.83 -32.85
C ARG A 65 -0.29 20.01 -32.32
N ALA A 66 -0.86 20.78 -31.38
CA ALA A 66 -0.18 21.90 -30.73
C ALA A 66 1.02 21.44 -29.87
N ALA A 67 0.94 20.26 -29.25
CA ALA A 67 2.02 19.70 -28.44
C ALA A 67 3.23 19.30 -29.29
N LEU A 68 3.00 18.76 -30.50
CA LEU A 68 4.07 18.42 -31.45
C LEU A 68 4.89 19.66 -31.89
N ARG A 69 4.25 20.83 -31.91
CA ARG A 69 4.90 22.12 -32.24
C ARG A 69 5.53 22.83 -31.05
N ARG A 70 5.03 22.58 -29.82
CA ARG A 70 5.47 23.23 -28.58
C ARG A 70 6.46 22.41 -27.74
N ALA A 71 6.72 21.17 -28.10
CA ALA A 71 7.73 20.33 -27.44
C ALA A 71 9.07 21.07 -27.46
N GLY A 72 9.41 21.68 -26.33
CA GLY A 72 10.41 22.74 -26.20
C GLY A 72 11.86 22.28 -26.39
N SER A 73 12.77 23.25 -26.37
CA SER A 73 14.23 23.10 -26.47
C SER A 73 14.84 22.19 -25.41
N ASP A 74 14.12 21.92 -24.31
CA ASP A 74 14.64 21.21 -23.14
C ASP A 74 14.45 19.69 -23.22
N LEU A 75 13.96 19.18 -24.36
CA LEU A 75 13.85 17.74 -24.58
C LEU A 75 15.19 17.14 -25.02
N PRO A 76 15.55 15.93 -24.54
CA PRO A 76 16.75 15.23 -24.98
C PRO A 76 16.77 15.05 -26.49
N THR A 77 17.95 14.80 -27.06
CA THR A 77 18.06 14.53 -28.51
C THR A 77 17.21 13.31 -28.90
N LEU A 78 16.85 13.20 -30.19
CA LEU A 78 16.03 12.07 -30.66
C LEU A 78 16.68 10.71 -30.35
N ASN A 79 18.01 10.63 -30.44
CA ASN A 79 18.76 9.41 -30.13
C ASN A 79 18.71 9.10 -28.63
N ASP A 80 18.84 10.10 -27.77
CA ASP A 80 18.73 9.92 -26.31
C ASP A 80 17.32 9.48 -25.90
N GLN A 81 16.29 10.02 -26.56
CA GLN A 81 14.91 9.60 -26.35
C GLN A 81 14.71 8.13 -26.71
N ARG A 82 15.18 7.71 -27.90
CA ARG A 82 15.10 6.30 -28.34
C ARG A 82 15.86 5.37 -27.39
N LEU A 83 17.07 5.76 -26.98
CA LEU A 83 17.86 5.00 -26.00
C LEU A 83 17.14 4.89 -24.66
N ALA A 84 16.53 5.98 -24.18
CA ALA A 84 15.77 5.96 -22.93
C ALA A 84 14.51 5.08 -23.01
N ILE A 85 13.87 4.99 -24.18
CA ILE A 85 12.75 4.07 -24.42
C ILE A 85 13.25 2.63 -24.46
N ALA A 86 14.32 2.33 -25.19
CA ALA A 86 14.93 0.99 -25.24
C ALA A 86 15.30 0.48 -23.84
N LYS A 87 16.02 1.30 -23.05
CA LYS A 87 16.34 0.98 -21.65
C LYS A 87 15.11 0.72 -20.78
N ALA A 88 14.01 1.43 -21.03
CA ALA A 88 12.78 1.22 -20.27
C ALA A 88 12.11 -0.11 -20.62
N LEU A 89 12.24 -0.57 -21.87
CA LEU A 89 11.72 -1.86 -22.32
C LEU A 89 12.58 -3.02 -21.82
N GLU A 90 13.90 -2.85 -21.79
CA GLU A 90 14.85 -3.81 -21.19
C GLU A 90 14.66 -3.96 -19.68
N ALA A 91 14.27 -2.88 -18.98
CA ALA A 91 14.03 -2.89 -17.54
C ALA A 91 12.79 -3.68 -17.11
N ALA A 92 12.03 -4.27 -18.05
CA ALA A 92 11.02 -5.27 -17.73
C ALA A 92 11.71 -6.50 -17.16
N VAL A 93 11.79 -6.57 -15.82
CA VAL A 93 12.35 -7.72 -15.12
C VAL A 93 11.58 -8.97 -15.54
N ASP A 94 12.31 -10.03 -15.86
CA ASP A 94 11.75 -11.33 -16.15
C ASP A 94 10.97 -11.81 -14.92
N LEU A 95 9.64 -11.76 -14.98
CA LEU A 95 8.73 -12.22 -13.92
C LEU A 95 8.91 -13.71 -13.56
N ARG A 96 9.81 -14.40 -14.26
CA ARG A 96 10.22 -15.77 -13.98
C ARG A 96 10.94 -15.93 -12.64
N ALA A 97 11.60 -14.89 -12.11
CA ALA A 97 12.30 -14.99 -10.84
C ALA A 97 11.34 -15.10 -9.63
N GLU A 98 10.22 -14.38 -9.66
CA GLU A 98 9.17 -14.45 -8.63
C GLU A 98 7.78 -14.31 -9.29
N PRO A 99 7.14 -15.41 -9.71
CA PRO A 99 5.89 -15.38 -10.45
C PRO A 99 4.71 -14.79 -9.64
N ASP A 100 4.75 -14.93 -8.32
CA ASP A 100 3.72 -14.43 -7.42
C ASP A 100 3.89 -12.96 -7.04
N ALA A 101 5.03 -12.35 -7.39
CA ALA A 101 5.32 -10.99 -6.97
C ALA A 101 4.62 -9.96 -7.87
N PRO A 102 4.02 -8.89 -7.30
CA PRO A 102 3.49 -7.80 -8.11
C PRO A 102 4.58 -7.22 -9.02
N PRO A 103 4.23 -6.76 -10.24
CA PRO A 103 5.20 -6.17 -11.14
C PRO A 103 5.73 -4.85 -10.57
N THR A 104 6.98 -4.52 -10.89
CA THR A 104 7.54 -3.20 -10.57
C THR A 104 6.91 -2.12 -11.45
N ARG A 105 7.01 -0.85 -11.01
CA ARG A 105 6.57 0.31 -11.81
C ARG A 105 7.23 0.30 -13.19
N GLU A 106 8.53 0.03 -13.24
CA GLU A 106 9.32 -0.07 -14.46
C GLU A 106 8.76 -1.13 -15.40
N THR A 107 8.46 -2.32 -14.88
CA THR A 107 7.87 -3.43 -15.65
C THR A 107 6.47 -3.07 -16.16
N ALA A 108 5.65 -2.40 -15.36
CA ALA A 108 4.33 -1.92 -15.78
C ALA A 108 4.42 -0.90 -16.92
N ILE A 109 5.33 0.08 -16.81
CA ILE A 109 5.61 1.07 -17.86
C ILE A 109 6.08 0.36 -19.13
N ALA A 110 7.04 -0.56 -19.03
CA ALA A 110 7.57 -1.32 -20.16
C ALA A 110 6.47 -2.09 -20.90
N ARG A 111 5.55 -2.74 -20.16
CA ARG A 111 4.39 -3.44 -20.72
C ARG A 111 3.46 -2.49 -21.48
N ILE A 112 3.18 -1.32 -20.93
CA ILE A 112 2.35 -0.29 -21.60
C ILE A 112 3.03 0.17 -22.90
N LEU A 113 4.33 0.49 -22.85
CA LEU A 113 5.09 0.92 -24.02
C LEU A 113 5.15 -0.16 -25.11
N THR A 114 5.42 -1.41 -24.73
CA THR A 114 5.44 -2.57 -25.64
C THR A 114 4.09 -2.72 -26.34
N ARG A 115 2.99 -2.67 -25.58
CA ARG A 115 1.64 -2.81 -26.15
C ARG A 115 1.29 -1.68 -27.12
N ILE A 116 1.79 -0.47 -26.88
CA ILE A 116 1.62 0.66 -27.81
C ILE A 116 2.44 0.42 -29.09
N LEU A 117 3.69 -0.02 -28.97
CA LEU A 117 4.54 -0.36 -30.11
C LEU A 117 3.93 -1.48 -30.97
N ASP A 118 3.39 -2.53 -30.33
CA ASP A 118 2.67 -3.62 -30.99
C ASP A 118 1.45 -3.08 -31.74
N SER A 119 0.68 -2.18 -31.13
CA SER A 119 -0.49 -1.55 -31.79
C SER A 119 -0.12 -0.71 -33.01
N TRP A 120 1.13 -0.24 -33.09
CA TRP A 120 1.67 0.51 -34.22
C TRP A 120 2.41 -0.37 -35.23
N ASN A 121 2.51 -1.69 -34.98
CA ASN A 121 3.38 -2.62 -35.71
C ASN A 121 4.83 -2.11 -35.81
N ALA A 122 5.33 -1.46 -34.76
CA ALA A 122 6.68 -0.92 -34.71
C ALA A 122 7.61 -1.91 -33.99
N SER A 123 8.37 -2.69 -34.76
CA SER A 123 9.33 -3.66 -34.23
C SER A 123 10.70 -3.07 -33.92
N ASP A 124 11.07 -1.96 -34.54
CA ASP A 124 12.37 -1.31 -34.38
C ASP A 124 12.24 0.12 -33.82
N ILE A 125 12.80 0.33 -32.62
CA ILE A 125 12.82 1.61 -31.92
C ILE A 125 13.72 2.63 -32.64
N ALA A 126 14.81 2.16 -33.27
CA ALA A 126 15.74 3.03 -34.00
C ALA A 126 15.07 3.64 -35.24
N ALA A 127 14.13 2.93 -35.84
CA ALA A 127 13.36 3.38 -37.00
C ALA A 127 12.12 4.24 -36.64
N LEU A 128 11.81 4.46 -35.35
CA LEU A 128 10.59 5.20 -34.96
C LEU A 128 10.62 6.65 -35.44
N PRO A 129 9.56 7.15 -36.09
CA PRO A 129 9.41 8.57 -36.42
C PRO A 129 9.53 9.49 -35.19
N ARG A 130 10.00 10.73 -35.40
CA ARG A 130 10.16 11.73 -34.33
C ARG A 130 8.88 11.92 -33.50
N ASP A 131 7.73 12.01 -34.16
CA ASP A 131 6.45 12.27 -33.48
C ASP A 131 6.04 11.11 -32.55
N LEU A 132 6.30 9.86 -32.96
CA LEU A 132 6.02 8.67 -32.14
C LEU A 132 7.02 8.54 -30.99
N THR A 133 8.29 8.84 -31.25
CA THR A 133 9.36 8.87 -30.22
C THR A 133 9.04 9.91 -29.14
N LEU A 134 8.65 11.11 -29.54
CA LEU A 134 8.23 12.18 -28.63
C LEU A 134 7.01 11.77 -27.81
N THR A 135 6.04 11.12 -28.45
CA THR A 135 4.83 10.62 -27.78
C THR A 135 5.17 9.62 -26.67
N LEU A 136 5.98 8.61 -26.97
CA LEU A 136 6.39 7.60 -25.98
C LEU A 136 7.24 8.21 -24.86
N THR A 137 8.08 9.19 -25.18
CA THR A 137 8.89 9.92 -24.21
C THR A 137 8.03 10.70 -23.23
N LEU A 138 7.09 11.51 -23.73
CA LEU A 138 6.15 12.27 -22.88
C LEU A 138 5.25 11.35 -22.07
N LEU A 139 4.83 10.21 -22.64
CA LEU A 139 4.03 9.24 -21.91
C LEU A 139 4.84 8.65 -20.75
N LYS A 140 6.05 8.15 -21.02
CA LYS A 140 6.96 7.63 -19.99
C LYS A 140 7.22 8.66 -18.89
N GLN A 141 7.44 9.93 -19.24
CA GLN A 141 7.60 11.01 -18.27
C GLN A 141 6.34 11.20 -17.44
N CYS A 142 5.16 11.28 -18.06
CA CYS A 142 3.89 11.42 -17.35
C CYS A 142 3.64 10.28 -16.35
N LEU A 143 3.93 9.04 -16.74
CA LEU A 143 3.75 7.84 -15.91
C LEU A 143 4.72 7.77 -14.72
N LYS A 144 5.85 8.50 -14.76
CA LYS A 144 6.83 8.56 -13.66
C LYS A 144 6.74 9.84 -12.82
N ALA A 145 6.18 10.90 -13.37
CA ALA A 145 6.17 12.22 -12.76
C ALA A 145 5.27 12.30 -11.51
N PRO A 146 5.57 13.23 -10.57
CA PRO A 146 4.65 13.55 -9.47
C PRO A 146 3.31 14.11 -10.00
N PRO A 147 2.22 14.06 -9.21
CA PRO A 147 0.86 14.35 -9.70
C PRO A 147 0.72 15.70 -10.43
N GLY A 148 1.33 16.77 -9.91
CA GLY A 148 1.26 18.10 -10.52
C GLY A 148 1.91 18.18 -11.90
N GLU A 149 3.11 17.61 -12.04
CA GLU A 149 3.80 17.57 -13.33
C GLU A 149 3.13 16.61 -14.31
N ALA A 150 2.67 15.46 -13.82
CA ALA A 150 1.92 14.51 -14.65
C ALA A 150 0.65 15.15 -15.24
N GLY A 151 -0.08 15.96 -14.46
CA GLY A 151 -1.23 16.74 -14.93
C GLY A 151 -0.87 17.69 -16.07
N ARG A 152 0.24 18.42 -15.93
CA ARG A 152 0.75 19.32 -16.99
C ARG A 152 1.10 18.55 -18.27
N ILE A 153 1.78 17.41 -18.15
CA ILE A 153 2.17 16.58 -19.31
C ILE A 153 0.93 15.94 -19.96
N ALA A 154 -0.03 15.46 -19.16
CA ALA A 154 -1.25 14.82 -19.66
C ALA A 154 -2.09 15.74 -20.56
N GLN A 155 -2.09 17.06 -20.32
CA GLN A 155 -2.78 18.04 -21.17
C GLN A 155 -2.26 18.10 -22.61
N LEU A 156 -1.04 17.62 -22.86
CA LEU A 156 -0.47 17.51 -24.21
C LEU A 156 -1.10 16.37 -25.03
N PHE A 157 -1.76 15.43 -24.37
CA PHE A 157 -2.45 14.31 -25.00
C PHE A 157 -3.88 14.66 -25.42
N GLN A 158 -4.40 13.95 -26.42
CA GLN A 158 -5.79 14.13 -26.87
C GLN A 158 -6.79 13.69 -25.80
N ARG A 159 -6.45 12.64 -25.04
CA ARG A 159 -7.23 12.10 -23.92
C ARG A 159 -6.43 12.16 -22.61
N PRO A 160 -6.37 13.33 -21.94
CA PRO A 160 -5.64 13.49 -20.68
C PRO A 160 -6.18 12.57 -19.57
N ASP A 161 -7.49 12.35 -19.56
CA ASP A 161 -8.22 11.44 -18.65
C ASP A 161 -7.64 10.02 -18.66
N VAL A 162 -7.42 9.47 -19.86
CA VAL A 162 -6.88 8.11 -20.01
C VAL A 162 -5.44 8.03 -19.53
N VAL A 163 -4.61 9.02 -19.84
CA VAL A 163 -3.20 9.04 -19.44
C VAL A 163 -3.06 9.14 -17.92
N LEU A 164 -3.89 9.97 -17.28
CA LEU A 164 -3.93 10.05 -15.83
C LEU A 164 -4.47 8.78 -15.19
N GLY A 165 -5.45 8.12 -15.81
CA GLY A 165 -5.93 6.80 -15.39
C GLY A 165 -4.82 5.73 -15.41
N LEU A 166 -4.04 5.66 -16.49
CA LEU A 166 -2.89 4.75 -16.58
C LEU A 166 -1.84 5.04 -15.49
N ARG A 167 -1.57 6.32 -15.21
CA ARG A 167 -0.65 6.70 -14.12
C ARG A 167 -1.18 6.23 -12.77
N GLN A 168 -2.48 6.40 -12.51
CA GLN A 168 -3.11 5.91 -11.28
C GLN A 168 -2.99 4.39 -11.16
N GLU A 169 -3.21 3.64 -12.24
CA GLU A 169 -3.00 2.18 -12.26
C GLU A 169 -1.56 1.79 -11.93
N ILE A 170 -0.57 2.52 -12.48
CA ILE A 170 0.85 2.31 -12.15
C ILE A 170 1.15 2.63 -10.69
N ASP A 171 0.55 3.69 -10.13
CA ASP A 171 0.72 4.02 -8.72
C ASP A 171 0.12 2.93 -7.80
N MET A 172 -1.02 2.35 -8.19
CA MET A 172 -1.58 1.18 -7.48
C MET A 172 -0.64 -0.03 -7.55
N ILE A 173 -0.07 -0.32 -8.72
CA ILE A 173 0.91 -1.40 -8.90
C ILE A 173 2.14 -1.16 -8.03
N ALA A 174 2.68 0.06 -8.04
CA ALA A 174 3.84 0.42 -7.23
C ALA A 174 3.55 0.29 -5.73
N LYS A 175 2.35 0.67 -5.28
CA LYS A 175 1.90 0.50 -3.89
C LYS A 175 1.80 -0.98 -3.52
N ALA A 176 1.22 -1.82 -4.40
CA ALA A 176 1.13 -3.26 -4.18
C ALA A 176 2.53 -3.90 -4.10
N ARG A 177 3.44 -3.52 -5.01
CA ARG A 177 4.84 -3.97 -4.98
C ARG A 177 5.54 -3.60 -3.68
N ALA A 178 5.42 -2.34 -3.24
CA ALA A 178 6.03 -1.89 -1.99
C ALA A 178 5.51 -2.66 -0.76
N SER A 179 4.20 -2.96 -0.72
CA SER A 179 3.61 -3.79 0.35
C SER A 179 4.13 -5.22 0.32
N TYR A 180 4.29 -5.81 -0.87
CA TYR A 180 4.88 -7.13 -1.04
C TYR A 180 6.34 -7.14 -0.58
N ASP A 181 7.16 -6.18 -1.03
CA ASP A 181 8.58 -6.09 -0.68
C ASP A 181 8.77 -5.92 0.84
N GLN A 182 7.93 -5.12 1.49
CA GLN A 182 7.93 -4.98 2.96
C GLN A 182 7.63 -6.31 3.65
N SER A 183 6.62 -7.05 3.17
CA SER A 183 6.22 -8.33 3.76
C SER A 183 7.27 -9.42 3.52
N LEU A 184 7.90 -9.42 2.34
CA LEU A 184 9.03 -10.29 2.01
C LEU A 184 10.25 -9.99 2.89
N ALA A 185 10.56 -8.71 3.13
CA ALA A 185 11.65 -8.32 4.02
C ALA A 185 11.40 -8.79 5.46
N ALA A 186 10.17 -8.66 5.97
CA ALA A 186 9.81 -9.19 7.30
C ALA A 186 9.96 -10.72 7.39
N TYR A 187 9.58 -11.44 6.33
CA TYR A 187 9.80 -12.89 6.24
C TYR A 187 11.29 -13.25 6.25
N GLN A 188 12.11 -12.56 5.44
CA GLN A 188 13.57 -12.77 5.38
C GLN A 188 14.23 -12.47 6.72
N ALA A 189 13.88 -11.34 7.36
CA ALA A 189 14.34 -10.97 8.69
C ALA A 189 14.04 -12.05 9.73
N THR A 190 12.83 -12.60 9.71
CA THR A 190 12.42 -13.67 10.63
C THR A 190 13.21 -14.95 10.39
N ARG A 191 13.49 -15.29 9.12
CA ARG A 191 14.31 -16.46 8.76
C ARG A 191 15.76 -16.32 9.21
N GLU A 192 16.35 -15.15 9.01
CA GLU A 192 17.71 -14.85 9.45
C GLU A 192 17.83 -14.93 10.97
N LEU A 193 16.81 -14.44 11.69
CA LEU A 193 16.74 -14.54 13.14
C LEU A 193 16.65 -16.00 13.60
N GLN A 194 15.89 -16.85 12.91
CA GLN A 194 15.83 -18.28 13.20
C GLN A 194 17.18 -18.97 12.98
N ALA A 195 17.94 -18.57 11.96
CA ALA A 195 19.23 -19.16 11.64
C ALA A 195 20.35 -18.74 12.61
N THR A 196 20.17 -17.65 13.35
CA THR A 196 21.18 -17.10 14.26
C THR A 196 21.04 -17.70 15.65
N ALA A 197 22.05 -18.45 16.11
CA ALA A 197 22.11 -18.99 17.46
C ALA A 197 23.24 -18.31 18.28
N PRO A 198 23.02 -17.97 19.56
CA PRO A 198 21.77 -18.10 20.33
C PRO A 198 20.76 -16.98 20.04
N ALA A 199 19.47 -17.31 20.12
CA ALA A 199 18.38 -16.36 19.94
C ALA A 199 18.40 -15.27 21.06
N PRO A 200 18.07 -14.00 20.75
CA PRO A 200 17.99 -12.93 21.75
C PRO A 200 17.00 -13.28 22.87
N GLY A 201 17.23 -12.76 24.08
CA GLY A 201 16.52 -13.16 25.30
C GLY A 201 15.04 -12.77 25.32
N THR A 202 14.76 -11.47 25.50
CA THR A 202 13.38 -10.96 25.62
C THR A 202 12.76 -10.62 24.26
N LEU A 203 11.43 -10.61 24.17
CA LEU A 203 10.70 -10.24 22.95
C LEU A 203 11.19 -8.89 22.38
N THR A 204 11.39 -7.87 23.23
CA THR A 204 11.93 -6.57 22.81
C THR A 204 13.33 -6.67 22.21
N GLN A 205 14.22 -7.50 22.76
CA GLN A 205 15.57 -7.70 22.20
C GLN A 205 15.50 -8.36 20.83
N VAL A 206 14.61 -9.34 20.67
CA VAL A 206 14.38 -10.04 19.41
C VAL A 206 13.86 -9.07 18.34
N LEU A 207 12.88 -8.24 18.68
CA LEU A 207 12.35 -7.24 17.76
C LEU A 207 13.38 -6.19 17.34
N ARG A 208 14.26 -5.78 18.26
CA ARG A 208 15.38 -4.87 17.96
C ARG A 208 16.45 -5.50 17.09
N ALA A 209 16.61 -6.81 17.15
CA ALA A 209 17.56 -7.55 16.32
C ALA A 209 17.06 -7.78 14.88
N MET A 210 15.75 -7.64 14.63
CA MET A 210 15.20 -7.74 13.27
C MET A 210 15.67 -6.58 12.40
N ASN A 211 16.20 -6.89 11.22
CA ASN A 211 16.69 -5.90 10.25
C ASN A 211 15.57 -5.26 9.40
N ALA A 212 14.33 -5.74 9.53
CA ALA A 212 13.16 -5.17 8.87
C ALA A 212 11.95 -5.10 9.81
N PRO A 213 11.13 -4.04 9.72
CA PRO A 213 9.91 -3.93 10.52
C PRO A 213 8.84 -4.93 10.06
N ASP A 214 8.22 -5.63 11.00
CA ASP A 214 7.09 -6.52 10.75
C ASP A 214 5.82 -5.96 11.39
N ILE A 215 5.04 -5.21 10.59
CA ILE A 215 3.84 -4.51 11.07
C ILE A 215 2.75 -5.46 11.58
N ASP A 216 2.66 -6.68 11.03
CA ASP A 216 1.66 -7.67 11.46
C ASP A 216 2.08 -8.30 12.79
N LEU A 217 3.37 -8.62 12.94
CA LEU A 217 3.90 -9.09 14.22
C LEU A 217 3.72 -8.03 15.31
N TRP A 218 4.04 -6.77 15.02
CA TRP A 218 3.84 -5.66 15.96
C TRP A 218 2.36 -5.48 16.31
N HIS A 219 1.46 -5.60 15.33
CA HIS A 219 0.02 -5.57 15.58
C HIS A 219 -0.42 -6.71 16.50
N ARG A 220 0.07 -7.93 16.25
CA ARG A 220 -0.22 -9.10 17.08
C ARG A 220 0.27 -8.89 18.51
N ILE A 221 1.51 -8.45 18.70
CA ILE A 221 2.07 -8.15 20.03
C ILE A 221 1.21 -7.13 20.76
N VAL A 222 0.88 -6.02 20.11
CA VAL A 222 0.05 -4.97 20.72
C VAL A 222 -1.35 -5.47 21.06
N THR A 223 -1.93 -6.34 20.25
CA THR A 223 -3.30 -6.84 20.44
C THR A 223 -3.38 -7.94 21.50
N GLU A 224 -2.40 -8.85 21.52
CA GLU A 224 -2.43 -10.09 22.29
C GLU A 224 -1.55 -10.07 23.55
N HIS A 225 -0.75 -9.02 23.80
CA HIS A 225 0.08 -8.95 25.00
C HIS A 225 -0.75 -9.08 26.29
N ASP A 226 -0.19 -9.82 27.24
CA ASP A 226 -0.65 -9.82 28.62
C ASP A 226 -0.19 -8.52 29.31
N PRO A 227 -1.11 -7.65 29.78
CA PRO A 227 -0.75 -6.41 30.46
C PRO A 227 -0.10 -6.62 31.83
N THR A 228 -0.23 -7.82 32.41
CA THR A 228 0.38 -8.18 33.70
C THR A 228 1.80 -8.71 33.56
N ASP A 229 2.18 -9.18 32.37
CA ASP A 229 3.54 -9.58 32.04
C ASP A 229 4.37 -8.37 31.61
N LEU A 230 5.34 -7.99 32.46
CA LEU A 230 6.21 -6.85 32.22
C LEU A 230 6.95 -6.94 30.88
N ALA A 231 7.44 -8.13 30.49
CA ALA A 231 8.22 -8.30 29.27
C ALA A 231 7.36 -8.10 28.02
N GLN A 232 6.11 -8.56 28.04
CA GLN A 232 5.17 -8.36 26.94
C GLN A 232 4.66 -6.91 26.90
N ARG A 233 4.41 -6.29 28.05
CA ARG A 233 4.05 -4.87 28.15
C ARG A 233 5.14 -3.96 27.57
N GLU A 234 6.40 -4.22 27.90
CA GLU A 234 7.54 -3.49 27.34
C GLU A 234 7.68 -3.68 25.83
N ALA A 235 7.44 -4.89 25.32
CA ALA A 235 7.48 -5.16 23.89
C ALA A 235 6.34 -4.45 23.13
N ALA A 236 5.12 -4.45 23.68
CA ALA A 236 3.98 -3.74 23.12
C ALA A 236 4.20 -2.22 23.10
N LEU A 237 4.71 -1.66 24.20
CA LEU A 237 5.11 -0.25 24.27
C LEU A 237 6.19 0.07 23.23
N TRP A 238 7.25 -0.75 23.15
CA TRP A 238 8.32 -0.56 22.18
C TRP A 238 7.77 -0.57 20.74
N CYS A 239 6.89 -1.51 20.38
CA CYS A 239 6.24 -1.54 19.07
C CYS A 239 5.47 -0.25 18.79
N ALA A 240 4.67 0.23 19.75
CA ALA A 240 3.85 1.43 19.60
C ALA A 240 4.67 2.73 19.50
N THR A 241 5.90 2.77 20.02
CA THR A 241 6.80 3.93 19.87
C THR A 241 7.48 4.02 18.50
N GLN A 242 7.52 2.95 17.71
CA GLN A 242 8.23 2.95 16.43
C GLN A 242 7.48 3.77 15.37
N PRO A 243 8.15 4.68 14.63
CA PRO A 243 7.51 5.45 13.55
C PRO A 243 6.94 4.58 12.41
N ALA A 244 7.51 3.40 12.21
CA ALA A 244 7.05 2.43 11.22
C ALA A 244 5.80 1.65 11.67
N CYS A 245 5.35 1.82 12.92
CA CYS A 245 4.18 1.14 13.44
C CYS A 245 2.93 1.56 12.67
N ASP A 246 2.04 0.60 12.40
CA ASP A 246 0.80 0.89 11.70
C ASP A 246 -0.14 1.71 12.58
N HIS A 247 -0.83 2.67 11.97
CA HIS A 247 -1.76 3.54 12.65
C HIS A 247 -2.85 2.75 13.40
N ALA A 248 -3.29 1.60 12.85
CA ALA A 248 -4.22 0.69 13.52
C ALA A 248 -3.63 0.06 14.77
N SER A 249 -2.37 -0.38 14.73
CA SER A 249 -1.69 -0.95 15.90
C SER A 249 -1.58 0.08 17.02
N VAL A 250 -1.21 1.33 16.72
CA VAL A 250 -1.17 2.40 17.73
C VAL A 250 -2.55 2.68 18.32
N ALA A 251 -3.60 2.68 17.49
CA ALA A 251 -4.97 2.87 17.96
C ALA A 251 -5.43 1.73 18.89
N VAL A 252 -5.09 0.47 18.58
CA VAL A 252 -5.33 -0.69 19.46
C VAL A 252 -4.58 -0.53 20.78
N TYR A 253 -3.29 -0.18 20.73
CA TYR A 253 -2.46 0.01 21.93
C TYR A 253 -3.10 1.02 22.88
N LEU A 254 -3.45 2.20 22.37
CA LEU A 254 -4.03 3.28 23.17
C LEU A 254 -5.42 2.92 23.71
N ALA A 255 -6.24 2.18 22.94
CA ALA A 255 -7.53 1.70 23.42
C ALA A 255 -7.37 0.70 24.59
N ARG A 256 -6.34 -0.16 24.53
CA ARG A 256 -6.05 -1.16 25.57
C ARG A 256 -5.46 -0.57 26.84
N LEU A 257 -4.87 0.64 26.81
CA LEU A 257 -4.39 1.31 28.03
C LEU A 257 -5.52 1.55 29.05
N ALA A 258 -6.75 1.73 28.56
CA ALA A 258 -7.93 1.87 29.41
C ALA A 258 -8.39 0.54 30.03
N ASP A 259 -7.93 -0.59 29.51
CA ASP A 259 -8.24 -1.90 30.06
C ASP A 259 -7.32 -2.14 31.28
N GLY A 260 -7.92 -2.12 32.49
CA GLY A 260 -7.21 -2.37 33.74
C GLY A 260 -6.52 -1.14 34.37
N ALA A 261 -6.90 0.07 33.98
CA ALA A 261 -6.40 1.32 34.55
C ALA A 261 -4.87 1.49 34.51
N GLN A 262 -4.25 1.17 33.37
CA GLN A 262 -2.79 1.07 33.26
C GLN A 262 -2.07 2.39 33.51
N LEU A 263 -2.66 3.54 33.15
CA LEU A 263 -2.03 4.84 33.37
C LEU A 263 -2.07 5.22 34.84
N GLN A 264 -3.20 4.97 35.51
CA GLN A 264 -3.35 5.19 36.93
C GLN A 264 -2.39 4.30 37.73
N ASN A 265 -2.31 3.01 37.40
CA ASN A 265 -1.40 2.07 38.05
C ASN A 265 0.06 2.49 37.87
N ALA A 266 0.47 2.86 36.64
CA ALA A 266 1.83 3.34 36.39
C ALA A 266 2.16 4.62 37.18
N TYR A 267 1.19 5.51 37.40
CA TYR A 267 1.38 6.68 38.25
C TYR A 267 1.57 6.30 39.72
N ILE A 268 0.75 5.37 40.24
CA ILE A 268 0.85 4.85 41.62
C ILE A 268 2.19 4.14 41.85
N ASP A 269 2.65 3.36 40.86
CA ASP A 269 3.92 2.64 40.89
C ASP A 269 5.14 3.55 40.62
N ALA A 270 4.93 4.85 40.39
CA ALA A 270 5.95 5.83 40.03
C ALA A 270 6.76 5.47 38.77
N ASP A 271 6.16 4.78 37.80
CA ASP A 271 6.76 4.43 36.50
C ASP A 271 6.69 5.63 35.53
N SER A 272 7.52 6.63 35.82
CA SER A 272 7.61 7.85 35.00
C SER A 272 8.06 7.58 33.57
N ALA A 273 8.93 6.58 33.36
CA ALA A 273 9.45 6.21 32.06
C ALA A 273 8.35 5.65 31.13
N PHE A 274 7.43 4.85 31.68
CA PHE A 274 6.25 4.40 30.95
C PHE A 274 5.33 5.56 30.58
N LEU A 275 5.00 6.42 31.56
CA LEU A 275 4.12 7.57 31.35
C LEU A 275 4.66 8.54 30.29
N GLU A 276 5.96 8.83 30.31
CA GLU A 276 6.61 9.69 29.30
C GLU A 276 6.53 9.08 27.88
N GLN A 277 6.77 7.77 27.75
CA GLN A 277 6.68 7.10 26.46
C GLN A 277 5.25 7.09 25.91
N VAL A 278 4.25 6.81 26.75
CA VAL A 278 2.84 6.87 26.34
C VAL A 278 2.44 8.27 25.93
N ARG A 279 2.86 9.30 26.68
CA ARG A 279 2.63 10.70 26.31
C ARG A 279 3.26 11.03 24.95
N GLY A 280 4.45 10.51 24.68
CA GLY A 280 5.11 10.58 23.37
C GLY A 280 4.31 9.92 22.25
N ILE A 281 3.72 8.74 22.49
CA ILE A 281 2.87 8.04 21.52
C ILE A 281 1.63 8.89 21.17
N ILE A 282 0.96 9.48 22.18
CA ILE A 282 -0.19 10.36 21.97
C ILE A 282 0.20 11.58 21.13
N ALA A 283 1.33 12.23 21.46
CA ALA A 283 1.84 13.37 20.70
C ALA A 283 2.12 12.99 19.24
N ASN A 284 2.82 11.88 19.00
CA ASN A 284 3.15 11.36 17.67
C ASN A 284 1.90 11.02 16.86
N CYS A 285 0.88 10.46 17.50
CA CYS A 285 -0.42 10.20 16.89
C CYS A 285 -1.09 11.51 16.45
N ASN A 286 -1.12 12.52 17.33
CA ASN A 286 -1.77 13.80 17.03
C ASN A 286 -1.06 14.64 15.97
N VAL A 287 0.27 14.49 15.80
CA VAL A 287 1.03 15.18 14.72
C VAL A 287 1.12 14.35 13.43
N GLY A 288 0.55 13.15 13.39
CA GLY A 288 0.50 12.30 12.17
C GLY A 288 1.83 11.63 11.80
N ILE A 289 2.66 11.25 12.79
CA ILE A 289 3.92 10.51 12.56
C ILE A 289 3.65 9.11 12.00
N TYR A 290 2.61 8.42 12.48
CA TYR A 290 2.24 7.08 12.02
C TYR A 290 1.55 7.14 10.65
N ARG A 291 2.37 7.13 9.59
CA ARG A 291 1.91 7.25 8.19
C ARG A 291 1.44 5.94 7.58
N HIS A 292 1.84 4.81 8.14
CA HIS A 292 1.44 3.49 7.66
C HIS A 292 -0.04 3.22 8.00
N ARG A 293 -0.81 2.87 6.97
CA ARG A 293 -2.25 2.59 7.02
C ARG A 293 -2.55 1.34 6.19
N GLY A 294 -1.96 0.23 6.62
CA GLY A 294 -2.10 -1.08 5.99
C GLY A 294 -3.13 -1.96 6.68
N LEU A 295 -3.32 -1.80 7.99
CA LEU A 295 -4.13 -2.71 8.80
C LEU A 295 -5.51 -2.12 9.14
N VAL A 296 -6.50 -3.00 9.21
CA VAL A 296 -7.86 -2.65 9.65
C VAL A 296 -7.91 -2.53 11.17
N TYR A 297 -8.65 -1.54 11.67
CA TYR A 297 -9.05 -1.47 13.07
C TYR A 297 -10.45 -0.89 13.19
N VAL A 298 -11.28 -1.61 13.94
CA VAL A 298 -12.61 -1.17 14.34
C VAL A 298 -12.59 -1.02 15.86
N PRO A 299 -12.62 0.21 16.39
CA PRO A 299 -12.60 0.39 17.83
C PRO A 299 -13.87 -0.21 18.46
N PRO A 300 -13.75 -0.85 19.64
CA PRO A 300 -14.92 -1.17 20.46
C PRO A 300 -15.77 0.08 20.71
N ALA A 301 -17.09 -0.08 20.78
CA ALA A 301 -18.04 1.04 20.86
C ALA A 301 -17.76 2.00 22.03
N ASP A 302 -17.20 1.50 23.12
CA ASP A 302 -16.90 2.23 24.35
C ASP A 302 -15.40 2.55 24.53
N ALA A 303 -14.51 2.12 23.64
CA ALA A 303 -13.06 2.32 23.79
C ALA A 303 -12.69 3.81 23.96
N VAL A 304 -13.40 4.69 23.25
CA VAL A 304 -13.23 6.14 23.35
C VAL A 304 -13.61 6.66 24.73
N ILE A 305 -14.72 6.17 25.28
CA ILE A 305 -15.23 6.59 26.59
C ILE A 305 -14.28 6.11 27.67
N ARG A 306 -13.83 4.85 27.61
CA ARG A 306 -12.88 4.27 28.58
C ARG A 306 -11.55 5.01 28.59
N LEU A 307 -10.98 5.29 27.42
CA LEU A 307 -9.71 6.02 27.34
C LEU A 307 -9.82 7.46 27.85
N LYS A 308 -10.93 8.16 27.55
CA LYS A 308 -11.15 9.51 28.09
C LYS A 308 -11.24 9.50 29.61
N ALA A 309 -12.00 8.56 30.17
CA ALA A 309 -12.12 8.39 31.62
C ALA A 309 -10.78 8.07 32.28
N GLU A 310 -9.95 7.24 31.66
CA GLU A 310 -8.59 6.93 32.14
C GLU A 310 -7.69 8.19 32.17
N LEU A 311 -7.74 9.02 31.13
CA LEU A 311 -6.99 10.28 31.08
C LEU A 311 -7.49 11.31 32.10
N ASP A 312 -8.82 11.39 32.33
CA ASP A 312 -9.44 12.23 33.35
C ASP A 312 -9.03 11.80 34.76
N ALA A 313 -9.01 10.49 35.02
CA ALA A 313 -8.59 9.92 36.29
C ALA A 313 -7.10 10.17 36.56
N LEU A 314 -6.23 9.98 35.57
CA LEU A 314 -4.80 10.30 35.68
C LEU A 314 -4.57 11.78 36.01
N ALA A 315 -5.28 12.70 35.35
CA ALA A 315 -5.19 14.13 35.62
C ALA A 315 -5.58 14.47 37.06
N SER A 316 -6.65 13.85 37.55
CA SER A 316 -7.14 14.00 38.91
C SER A 316 -6.16 13.46 39.97
N LEU A 317 -5.52 12.32 39.70
CA LEU A 317 -4.54 11.70 40.61
C LEU A 317 -3.22 12.48 40.68
N SER A 318 -2.79 13.03 39.55
CA SER A 318 -1.47 13.68 39.40
C SER A 318 -1.44 15.17 39.67
N ASP A 319 -2.59 15.79 39.95
CA ASP A 319 -2.79 17.25 40.04
C ASP A 319 -2.14 18.00 38.86
N SER A 320 -2.16 17.37 37.68
CA SER A 320 -1.52 17.88 36.46
C SER A 320 -2.55 18.12 35.36
N PRO A 321 -2.25 18.99 34.37
CA PRO A 321 -3.13 19.19 33.24
C PRO A 321 -3.42 17.88 32.51
N ARG A 322 -4.71 17.65 32.22
CA ARG A 322 -5.17 16.50 31.44
C ARG A 322 -4.47 16.42 30.10
N TRP A 323 -4.01 15.23 29.75
CA TRP A 323 -3.39 14.96 28.45
C TRP A 323 -4.39 15.10 27.29
N PRO A 324 -3.91 15.45 26.07
CA PRO A 324 -4.79 15.59 24.91
C PRO A 324 -5.36 14.24 24.46
N ASP A 325 -6.57 14.28 23.92
CA ASP A 325 -7.24 13.11 23.33
C ASP A 325 -6.46 12.63 22.07
N PRO A 326 -6.16 11.32 21.93
CA PRO A 326 -5.43 10.80 20.76
C PRO A 326 -6.33 10.60 19.54
N GLN A 327 -6.10 11.35 18.46
CA GLN A 327 -6.96 11.35 17.27
C GLN A 327 -7.06 10.00 16.54
N CYS A 328 -6.04 9.15 16.65
CA CYS A 328 -5.95 7.86 15.98
C CYS A 328 -6.98 6.82 16.48
N VAL A 329 -7.49 6.96 17.71
CA VAL A 329 -8.39 5.97 18.34
C VAL A 329 -9.85 6.16 17.94
N PHE A 330 -10.22 7.35 17.44
CA PHE A 330 -11.62 7.77 17.29
C PHE A 330 -12.25 7.45 15.94
N THR A 331 -11.54 6.78 15.04
CA THR A 331 -12.03 6.53 13.68
C THR A 331 -11.85 5.08 13.29
N VAL A 332 -12.78 4.56 12.49
CA VAL A 332 -12.60 3.28 11.82
C VAL A 332 -11.44 3.41 10.84
N LEU A 333 -10.49 2.49 10.93
CA LEU A 333 -9.33 2.44 10.06
C LEU A 333 -9.53 1.32 9.05
N GLU A 334 -9.60 1.69 7.78
CA GLU A 334 -9.68 0.76 6.68
C GLU A 334 -8.31 0.14 6.39
N GLY A 335 -8.30 -1.14 6.03
CA GLY A 335 -7.07 -1.85 5.70
C GLY A 335 -7.33 -3.34 5.49
N ARG A 336 -6.25 -4.11 5.31
CA ARG A 336 -6.33 -5.57 5.33
C ARG A 336 -6.35 -6.09 6.76
N LYS A 337 -6.83 -7.32 6.94
CA LYS A 337 -6.64 -8.02 8.22
C LYS A 337 -5.15 -8.27 8.47
N PRO A 338 -4.69 -8.20 9.72
CA PRO A 338 -3.34 -8.59 10.07
C PRO A 338 -3.13 -10.08 9.80
N HIS A 339 -1.94 -10.43 9.36
CA HIS A 339 -1.54 -11.83 9.24
C HIS A 339 -1.17 -12.40 10.62
N PRO A 340 -1.45 -13.69 10.90
CA PRO A 340 -1.40 -14.23 12.26
C PRO A 340 0.01 -14.50 12.81
N ARG A 341 1.04 -14.56 11.97
CA ARG A 341 2.44 -14.82 12.39
C ARG A 341 2.59 -16.00 13.38
N PRO A 342 2.02 -17.19 13.09
CA PRO A 342 1.85 -18.28 14.07
C PRO A 342 3.17 -18.88 14.55
N ALA A 343 4.26 -18.68 13.81
CA ALA A 343 5.59 -19.13 14.20
C ALA A 343 6.12 -18.42 15.47
N TRP A 344 5.56 -17.25 15.83
CA TRP A 344 5.94 -16.49 17.01
C TRP A 344 5.11 -16.89 18.24
N ASP A 345 5.81 -17.18 19.33
CA ASP A 345 5.24 -17.25 20.66
C ASP A 345 5.59 -15.97 21.44
N LEU A 346 4.54 -15.22 21.80
CA LEU A 346 4.69 -13.93 22.47
C LEU A 346 5.16 -14.10 23.93
N SER A 347 4.81 -15.21 24.56
CA SER A 347 5.12 -15.45 25.97
C SER A 347 6.61 -15.75 26.17
N SER A 348 7.19 -16.58 25.32
CA SER A 348 8.63 -16.86 25.33
C SER A 348 9.46 -15.86 24.52
N GLY A 349 8.81 -15.03 23.69
CA GLY A 349 9.48 -14.12 22.77
C GLY A 349 10.26 -14.83 21.65
N ARG A 350 9.93 -16.08 21.35
CA ARG A 350 10.71 -16.96 20.46
C ARG A 350 9.90 -17.46 19.28
N LEU A 351 10.63 -17.93 18.28
CA LEU A 351 10.07 -18.71 17.19
C LEU A 351 9.89 -20.17 17.66
N VAL A 352 8.65 -20.65 17.66
CA VAL A 352 8.29 -22.04 18.00
C VAL A 352 8.26 -22.95 16.76
N ALA A 353 8.28 -22.36 15.57
CA ALA A 353 8.34 -23.05 14.30
C ALA A 353 9.13 -22.22 13.27
N ALA A 354 9.49 -22.84 12.14
CA ALA A 354 10.00 -22.09 11.00
C ALA A 354 8.91 -21.18 10.41
N PRO A 355 9.22 -19.91 10.08
CA PRO A 355 8.26 -19.03 9.45
C PRO A 355 7.87 -19.58 8.07
N ASN A 356 6.58 -19.62 7.77
CA ASN A 356 6.08 -19.99 6.46
C ASN A 356 5.86 -18.74 5.61
N ARG A 357 6.29 -18.76 4.35
CA ARG A 357 6.14 -17.64 3.42
C ARG A 357 4.67 -17.21 3.24
N SER A 358 3.73 -18.15 3.25
CA SER A 358 2.30 -17.85 3.11
C SER A 358 1.71 -17.09 4.30
N ASP A 359 2.38 -17.11 5.46
CA ASP A 359 1.93 -16.37 6.62
C ASP A 359 2.36 -14.90 6.58
N TYR A 360 3.08 -14.49 5.52
CA TYR A 360 3.61 -13.14 5.32
C TYR A 360 3.05 -12.45 4.06
N LEU A 361 2.85 -13.18 2.97
CA LEU A 361 2.57 -12.62 1.63
C LEU A 361 1.10 -12.63 1.23
#